data_AF-A0A1Q8QBU2-F1
#
_entry.id   AF-A0A1Q8QBU2-F1
#
_cell.length_a   1.000
_cell.length_b   1.000
_cell.length_c   1.000
_cell.angle_alpha   90.00
_cell.angle_beta   90.00
_cell.angle_gamma   90.00
#
_symmetry.space_group_name_H-M   'P 1'
#
loop_
_entity.id
_entity.type
_entity.pdbx_description
1 polymer ?
#
loop_
_entity_poly.entity_id
_entity_poly.type
_entity_poly.pdbx_seq_one_letter_code
_entity_poly.pdbx_strand_id
1 'polypeptide(L)' 'MQSKVRSVRVPPEIESIDLPGLIKECARHLRDLESASLLKTQGNPEAAEALLRARQTDLGRRVGRLVWEAGKRAQDAK' A
#
# COMPACT_ATOMS: atom_id res chain seq x y z
N MET A 1 -13.86 15.70 1.60
CA MET A 1 -12.59 16.34 1.20
C MET A 1 -12.46 16.20 -0.32
N GLN A 2 -12.33 17.29 -1.07
CA GLN A 2 -12.08 17.21 -2.52
C GLN A 2 -10.78 16.42 -2.78
N SER A 3 -10.81 15.47 -3.71
CA SER A 3 -9.63 14.71 -4.11
C SER A 3 -8.64 15.63 -4.82
N LYS A 4 -7.58 16.04 -4.11
CA LYS A 4 -6.50 16.84 -4.71
C LYS A 4 -5.76 15.96 -5.72
N VAL A 5 -5.91 16.26 -7.00
CA VAL A 5 -5.19 15.56 -8.07
C VAL A 5 -3.70 15.81 -7.91
N ARG A 6 -2.90 14.73 -7.87
CA ARG A 6 -1.44 14.77 -7.82
C ARG A 6 -0.90 13.88 -8.93
N SER A 7 -0.01 14.45 -9.74
CA SER A 7 0.70 13.70 -10.78
C SER A 7 1.94 13.05 -10.18
N VAL A 8 2.19 11.79 -10.53
CA VAL A 8 3.37 11.03 -10.11
C VAL A 8 4.03 10.48 -11.36
N ARG A 9 5.37 10.56 -11.43
CA ARG A 9 6.12 9.92 -12.51
C ARG A 9 6.20 8.43 -12.23
N VAL A 10 5.81 7.62 -13.21
CA VAL A 10 5.91 6.15 -13.19
C VAL A 10 6.75 5.70 -14.39
N PRO A 11 7.58 4.65 -14.23
CA PRO A 11 8.28 4.03 -15.36
C PRO A 11 7.30 3.52 -16.44
N PRO A 12 7.69 3.52 -17.72
CA PRO A 12 6.83 3.06 -18.82
C PRO A 12 6.32 1.62 -18.64
N GLU A 13 7.12 0.76 -18.00
CA GLU A 13 6.79 -0.64 -17.77
C GLU A 13 5.57 -0.83 -16.86
N ILE A 14 5.19 0.20 -16.10
CA ILE A 14 4.06 0.17 -15.17
C ILE A 14 3.15 1.38 -15.35
N GLU A 15 3.13 2.03 -16.52
CA GLU A 15 2.31 3.24 -16.72
C GLU A 15 0.81 2.99 -16.46
N SER A 16 0.37 1.75 -16.68
CA SER A 16 -1.01 1.33 -16.47
C SER A 16 -1.33 0.95 -15.02
N ILE A 17 -0.41 1.19 -14.07
CA ILE A 17 -0.62 0.82 -12.66
C ILE A 17 -1.89 1.45 -12.09
N ASP A 18 -2.64 0.68 -11.32
CA ASP A 18 -3.82 1.17 -10.60
C ASP A 18 -3.37 2.06 -9.43
N LEU A 19 -3.13 3.35 -9.73
CA LEU A 19 -2.77 4.38 -8.75
C LEU A 19 -3.84 4.53 -7.65
N PRO A 20 -5.15 4.57 -7.95
CA PRO A 20 -6.18 4.56 -6.91
C PRO A 20 -6.09 3.35 -5.96
N GLY A 21 -5.88 2.15 -6.49
CA GLY A 21 -5.67 0.93 -5.71
C GLY A 21 -4.43 1.02 -4.82
N LEU A 22 -3.31 1.46 -5.38
CA LEU A 22 -2.07 1.66 -4.63
C LEU A 22 -2.24 2.65 -3.48
N ILE A 23 -2.87 3.80 -3.73
CA ILE A 23 -3.13 4.83 -2.71
C ILE A 23 -4.01 4.27 -1.60
N LYS A 24 -5.04 3.48 -1.93
CA LYS A 24 -5.92 2.85 -0.92
C LYS A 24 -5.15 1.91 0.00
N GLU A 25 -4.23 1.11 -0.53
CA GLU A 25 -3.42 0.20 0.28
C GLU A 25 -2.41 0.96 1.17
N CYS A 26 -1.77 2.02 0.65
CA CYS A 26 -0.95 2.90 1.48
C CYS A 26 -1.76 3.58 2.60
N ALA A 27 -2.96 4.07 2.30
CA ALA A 27 -3.84 4.71 3.29
C ALA A 27 -4.37 3.72 4.34
N ARG A 28 -4.51 2.44 3.99
CA ARG A 28 -4.83 1.39 4.97
C ARG A 28 -3.63 1.14 5.88
N HIS A 29 -2.44 1.02 5.32
CA HIS A 29 -1.22 0.81 6.10
C HIS A 29 -0.96 1.95 7.09
N LEU A 30 -1.14 3.21 6.70
CA LEU A 30 -1.01 4.35 7.62
C LEU A 30 -1.95 4.23 8.84
N ARG A 31 -3.20 3.80 8.62
CA ARG A 31 -4.17 3.54 9.70
C ARG A 31 -3.75 2.36 10.60
N ASP A 32 -3.12 1.34 10.04
CA ASP A 32 -2.55 0.26 10.83
C ASP A 32 -1.40 0.75 11.71
N LEU A 33 -0.56 1.67 11.23
CA LEU A 33 0.50 2.29 12.03
C LEU A 33 -0.08 3.13 13.18
N GLU A 34 -1.13 3.90 12.93
CA GLU A 34 -1.87 4.63 13.97
C GLU A 34 -2.44 3.67 15.02
N SER A 35 -3.04 2.56 14.58
CA SER A 35 -3.58 1.53 15.46
C SER A 35 -2.50 0.86 16.32
N ALA A 36 -1.34 0.55 15.73
CA ALA A 36 -0.21 0.01 16.46
C ALA A 36 0.34 1.02 17.50
N SER A 37 0.36 2.30 17.15
CA SER A 37 0.71 3.37 18.10
C SER A 37 -0.26 3.40 19.30
N LEU A 38 -1.56 3.34 19.03
CA LEU A 38 -2.59 3.28 20.08
C LEU A 38 -2.40 2.07 21.00
N LEU A 39 -2.16 0.87 20.44
CA LEU A 39 -1.90 -0.34 21.23
C LEU A 39 -0.68 -0.18 22.14
N LYS A 40 0.40 0.45 21.67
CA LYS A 40 1.57 0.76 22.51
C LYS A 40 1.19 1.70 23.66
N THR A 41 0.42 2.76 23.39
CA THR A 41 -0.01 3.71 24.44
C THR A 41 -0.94 3.09 25.47
N GLN A 42 -1.70 2.05 25.09
CA GLN A 42 -2.58 1.30 25.98
C GLN A 42 -1.84 0.21 26.79
N GLY A 43 -0.52 0.12 26.68
CA GLY A 43 0.28 -0.87 27.40
C GLY A 43 0.28 -2.26 26.76
N ASN A 44 -0.06 -2.38 25.48
CA ASN A 44 -0.03 -3.64 24.74
C ASN A 44 1.00 -3.61 23.58
N PRO A 45 2.31 -3.62 23.89
CA PRO A 45 3.37 -3.53 22.88
C PRO A 45 3.48 -4.79 22.00
N GLU A 46 3.14 -5.97 22.54
CA GLU A 46 3.20 -7.26 21.84
C GLU A 46 2.15 -7.31 20.72
N ALA A 47 0.91 -6.89 21.01
CA ALA A 47 -0.13 -6.79 19.99
C ALA A 47 0.23 -5.74 18.92
N ALA A 48 0.85 -4.63 19.32
CA ALA A 48 1.32 -3.63 18.37
C ALA A 48 2.37 -4.20 17.41
N GLU A 49 3.34 -4.95 17.92
CA GLU A 49 4.38 -5.58 17.08
C GLU A 49 3.81 -6.67 16.17
N ALA A 50 2.91 -7.51 16.69
CA ALA A 50 2.22 -8.53 15.91
C ALA A 50 1.41 -7.91 14.75
N LEU A 51 0.70 -6.81 15.03
CA LEU A 51 -0.05 -6.06 14.01
C LEU A 51 0.89 -5.53 12.91
N LEU A 52 2.00 -4.89 13.30
CA LEU A 52 2.96 -4.34 12.33
C LEU A 52 3.56 -5.43 11.43
N ARG A 53 4.00 -6.56 12.00
CA ARG A 53 4.58 -7.68 11.25
C ARG A 53 3.60 -8.29 10.26
N ALA A 54 2.35 -8.52 10.70
CA ALA A 54 1.30 -9.04 9.84
C ALA A 54 1.01 -8.09 8.66
N ARG A 55 0.97 -6.78 8.93
CA ARG A 55 0.62 -5.76 7.92
C ARG A 55 1.73 -5.45 6.94
N GLN A 56 2.99 -5.44 7.36
CA GLN A 56 4.12 -5.24 6.45
C GLN A 56 4.16 -6.31 5.35
N THR A 57 3.91 -7.56 5.74
CA THR A 57 3.84 -8.69 4.79
C THR A 57 2.68 -8.54 3.81
N ASP A 58 1.50 -8.13 4.29
CA ASP A 58 0.31 -7.97 3.45
C ASP A 58 0.47 -6.78 2.47
N LEU A 59 1.00 -5.64 2.93
CA LEU A 59 1.22 -4.48 2.07
C LEU A 59 2.17 -4.82 0.90
N GLY A 60 3.32 -5.44 1.20
CA GLY A 60 4.28 -5.83 0.18
C GLY A 60 3.67 -6.76 -0.88
N ARG A 61 2.86 -7.74 -0.45
CA ARG A 61 2.14 -8.65 -1.38
C ARG A 61 1.14 -7.90 -2.25
N ARG A 62 0.34 -7.00 -1.68
CA ARG A 62 -0.70 -6.26 -2.41
C ARG A 62 -0.10 -5.27 -3.41
N VAL A 63 0.91 -4.50 -2.99
CA VAL A 63 1.62 -3.57 -3.86
C VAL A 63 2.36 -4.33 -4.97
N GLY A 64 3.06 -5.42 -4.61
CA GLY A 64 3.74 -6.27 -5.58
C GLY A 64 2.79 -6.83 -6.64
N ARG A 65 1.57 -7.23 -6.25
CA ARG A 65 0.52 -7.67 -7.19
C ARG A 65 0.11 -6.55 -8.15
N LEU A 66 -0.13 -5.33 -7.66
CA LEU A 66 -0.50 -4.19 -8.52
C LEU A 66 0.60 -3.87 -9.55
N VAL A 67 1.86 -3.90 -9.12
CA VAL A 67 3.02 -3.68 -9.98
C VAL A 67 3.13 -4.80 -11.03
N TRP A 68 2.98 -6.06 -10.61
CA TRP A 68 3.03 -7.20 -11.52
C TRP A 68 1.91 -7.19 -12.55
N GLU A 69 0.68 -6.87 -12.15
CA GLU A 69 -0.47 -6.74 -13.06
C GLU A 69 -0.26 -5.61 -14.07
N ALA A 70 0.31 -4.48 -13.65
CA ALA A 70 0.68 -3.39 -14.53
C ALA A 70 1.75 -3.80 -15.55
N GLY A 71 2.79 -4.50 -15.08
CA GLY A 71 3.86 -5.04 -15.92
C GLY A 71 3.35 -6.03 -16.96
N LYS A 72 2.44 -6.94 -16.58
CA LYS A 72 1.78 -7.84 -17.53
C LYS A 72 0.99 -7.09 -18.59
N ARG A 73 0.18 -6.11 -18.20
CA ARG A 73 -0.58 -5.29 -19.15
C ARG A 73 0.32 -4.54 -20.12
N ALA A 74 1.48 -4.07 -19.68
CA ALA A 74 2.47 -3.42 -20.55
C ALA A 74 3.15 -4.40 -21.52
N GLN A 75 3.29 -5.68 -21.16
CA GLN A 75 3.78 -6.73 -22.06
C GLN A 75 2.73 -7.11 -23.10
N ASP A 76 1.48 -7.27 -22.70
CA ASP A 76 0.36 -7.64 -23.60
C ASP A 76 0.01 -6.52 -24.60
N ALA A 77 0.39 -5.28 -24.31
CA ALA A 77 0.18 -4.12 -25.17
C ALA A 77 1.28 -3.91 -26.23
N LYS A 78 2.37 -4.69 -26.19
CA LYS A 78 3.45 -4.68 -27.19
C LYS A 78 3.24 -5.74 -28.25
#